data_AF-A0A8T2Z2Y3-F1
#
_entry.id   AF-A0A8T2Z2Y3-F1
#
_cell.length_a   1.000
_cell.length_b   1.000
_cell.length_c   1.000
_cell.angle_alpha   90.00
_cell.angle_beta   90.00
_cell.angle_gamma   90.00
#
_symmetry.space_group_name_H-M   'P 1'
#
loop_
_entity.id
_entity.type
_entity.pdbx_description
1 polymer ?
#
loop_
_entity_poly.entity_id
_entity_poly.type
_entity_poly.pdbx_seq_one_letter_code
_entity_poly.pdbx_strand_id
1 'polypeptide(L)'
;MAEIDGTNGNGNHGGVVLDIKDNYPSSSSIKEVSVLNFSVPFMQKLVAEIAGTYFLIFAGCSSVAVNLNFDKVVTLPGISITWGLAVMVLVYSVGHISGAHFNPAVTLAFATCKRFPWKQVPAYVACQVIGATLAAGTIRLLFQGDQDHFTGTMPAGTNLQSFVVEFIITFYLMFIISGVATDNRAVSSYSYPNR
;
A
#
# COMPACT_ATOMS: atom_id res chain seq x y z
N MET A 1 -5.83 56.40 -57.24
CA MET A 1 -6.87 56.85 -58.20
C MET A 1 -8.03 55.90 -58.01
N ALA A 2 -9.15 56.43 -57.47
CA ALA A 2 -10.49 55.82 -57.28
C ALA A 2 -10.60 54.56 -56.40
N GLU A 3 -11.59 54.33 -55.54
CA GLU A 3 -12.67 55.13 -54.92
C GLU A 3 -13.28 54.24 -53.82
N ILE A 4 -13.87 54.87 -52.79
CA ILE A 4 -14.58 54.22 -51.67
C ILE A 4 -16.03 54.01 -52.11
N ASP A 5 -16.66 52.88 -51.75
CA ASP A 5 -18.10 52.85 -51.54
C ASP A 5 -18.46 52.02 -50.30
N GLY A 6 -19.25 52.62 -49.43
CA GLY A 6 -19.73 52.03 -48.19
C GLY A 6 -21.23 51.81 -48.29
N THR A 7 -21.73 50.73 -47.69
CA THR A 7 -23.14 50.66 -47.34
C THR A 7 -23.33 50.08 -45.95
N ASN A 8 -24.27 50.75 -45.28
CA ASN A 8 -24.65 50.72 -43.89
C ASN A 8 -25.79 49.70 -43.73
N GLY A 9 -25.75 48.84 -42.71
CA GLY A 9 -26.75 47.78 -42.51
C GLY A 9 -27.02 47.50 -41.04
N ASN A 10 -27.64 48.47 -40.36
CA ASN A 10 -28.22 48.31 -39.02
C ASN A 10 -29.51 47.48 -39.11
N GLY A 11 -29.48 46.25 -38.60
CA GLY A 11 -30.62 45.34 -38.53
C GLY A 11 -30.75 44.74 -37.14
N ASN A 12 -31.30 45.53 -36.22
CA ASN A 12 -31.68 45.11 -34.88
C ASN A 12 -32.97 44.28 -34.97
N HIS A 13 -32.86 42.95 -34.89
CA HIS A 13 -34.01 42.07 -34.71
C HIS A 13 -33.83 41.22 -33.46
N GLY A 14 -34.81 41.38 -32.57
CA GLY A 14 -34.81 40.85 -31.23
C GLY A 14 -34.92 39.33 -31.18
N GLY A 15 -34.18 38.79 -30.22
CA GLY A 15 -34.74 37.86 -29.24
C GLY A 15 -35.24 36.52 -29.77
N VAL A 16 -34.32 35.55 -29.79
CA VAL A 16 -34.53 34.29 -29.07
C VAL A 16 -33.18 33.92 -28.44
N VAL A 17 -32.89 34.46 -27.26
CA VAL A 17 -31.92 33.81 -26.36
C VAL A 17 -32.63 32.56 -25.89
N LEU A 18 -32.22 31.40 -26.41
CA LEU A 18 -32.57 30.12 -25.80
C LEU A 18 -31.88 30.08 -24.44
N ASP A 19 -32.57 30.62 -23.43
CA ASP A 19 -32.34 30.29 -22.03
C ASP A 19 -32.62 28.79 -21.91
N ILE A 20 -31.58 27.98 -22.14
CA ILE A 20 -31.59 26.57 -21.76
C ILE A 20 -31.58 26.59 -20.23
N LYS A 21 -32.77 26.80 -19.68
CA LYS A 21 -33.05 26.70 -18.27
C LYS A 21 -32.70 25.28 -17.87
N ASP A 22 -31.68 25.20 -17.03
CA ASP A 22 -31.15 24.00 -16.41
C ASP A 22 -32.29 23.09 -15.94
N ASN A 23 -32.55 22.04 -16.70
CA ASN A 23 -33.31 20.90 -16.21
C ASN A 23 -32.44 19.66 -16.29
N TYR A 24 -31.23 19.78 -15.73
CA TYR A 24 -30.60 18.62 -15.13
C TYR A 24 -31.48 18.22 -13.95
N PRO A 25 -32.07 17.02 -13.93
CA PRO A 25 -32.57 16.50 -12.68
C PRO A 25 -31.40 16.57 -11.71
N SER A 26 -31.63 17.26 -10.59
CA SER A 26 -30.76 17.27 -9.43
C SER A 26 -30.58 15.83 -8.97
N SER A 27 -29.61 15.14 -9.56
CA SER A 27 -29.15 13.81 -9.17
C SER A 27 -28.27 13.95 -7.92
N SER A 28 -28.85 14.56 -6.89
CA SER A 28 -28.32 14.67 -5.54
C SER A 28 -28.49 13.36 -4.75
N SER A 29 -28.51 12.19 -5.42
CA SER A 29 -28.60 10.89 -4.72
C SER A 29 -28.01 9.68 -5.44
N ILE A 30 -27.17 9.84 -6.48
CA ILE A 30 -26.14 8.83 -6.77
C ILE A 30 -24.88 9.21 -5.96
N LYS A 31 -25.02 9.19 -4.63
CA LYS A 31 -23.91 8.97 -3.69
C LYS A 31 -23.75 7.45 -3.48
N GLU A 32 -23.94 6.66 -4.52
CA GLU A 32 -23.52 5.26 -4.50
C GLU A 32 -22.00 5.26 -4.61
N VAL A 33 -21.36 4.93 -3.49
CA VAL A 33 -20.03 4.31 -3.39
C VAL A 33 -19.16 4.61 -4.61
N SER A 34 -18.39 5.69 -4.57
CA SER A 34 -17.25 5.86 -5.47
C SER A 34 -16.19 4.82 -5.09
N VAL A 35 -16.51 3.54 -5.38
CA VAL A 35 -15.62 2.40 -5.25
C VAL A 35 -14.41 2.79 -6.08
N LEU A 36 -13.28 2.95 -5.38
CA LEU A 36 -11.92 2.92 -5.90
C LEU A 36 -11.83 3.12 -7.42
N ASN A 37 -11.41 4.31 -7.88
CA ASN A 37 -10.94 4.47 -9.26
C ASN A 37 -9.82 3.46 -9.51
N PHE A 38 -10.19 2.27 -10.00
CA PHE A 38 -9.37 1.08 -10.11
C PHE A 38 -8.51 1.25 -11.36
N SER A 39 -7.53 2.14 -11.26
CA SER A 39 -6.54 2.30 -12.30
C SER A 39 -5.69 1.02 -12.36
N VAL A 40 -5.33 0.55 -13.55
CA VAL A 40 -4.40 -0.58 -13.76
C VAL A 40 -3.17 -0.51 -12.83
N PRO A 41 -2.48 0.63 -12.67
CA PRO A 41 -1.39 0.76 -11.70
C PRO A 41 -1.80 0.56 -10.24
N PHE A 42 -3.03 0.91 -9.85
CA PHE A 42 -3.51 0.65 -8.49
C PHE A 42 -3.77 -0.83 -8.25
N MET A 43 -4.32 -1.55 -9.24
CA MET A 43 -4.49 -3.01 -9.15
C MET A 43 -3.15 -3.74 -9.02
N GLN A 44 -2.14 -3.31 -9.77
CA GLN A 44 -0.77 -3.85 -9.67
C GLN A 44 -0.19 -3.69 -8.25
N LYS A 45 -0.43 -2.55 -7.61
CA LYS A 45 -0.02 -2.30 -6.22
C LYS A 45 -0.67 -3.27 -5.25
N LEU A 46 -1.98 -3.48 -5.37
CA LEU A 46 -2.71 -4.39 -4.49
C LEU A 46 -2.22 -5.83 -4.64
N VAL A 47 -2.01 -6.29 -5.88
CA VAL A 47 -1.47 -7.63 -6.15
C VAL A 47 -0.07 -7.79 -5.57
N ALA A 48 0.80 -6.78 -5.73
CA ALA A 48 2.13 -6.79 -5.15
C ALA A 48 2.11 -6.82 -3.60
N GLU A 49 1.17 -6.13 -2.96
CA GLU A 49 0.99 -6.20 -1.50
C GLU A 49 0.48 -7.57 -1.03
N ILE A 50 -0.49 -8.17 -1.73
CA ILE A 50 -0.97 -9.52 -1.41
C ILE A 50 0.17 -10.53 -1.53
N ALA A 51 0.87 -10.53 -2.68
CA ALA A 51 1.95 -11.46 -2.95
C ALA A 51 3.13 -11.25 -1.99
N GLY A 52 3.52 -10.00 -1.75
CA GLY A 52 4.62 -9.67 -0.83
C GLY A 52 4.30 -10.06 0.61
N THR A 53 3.11 -9.73 1.12
CA THR A 53 2.71 -10.20 2.47
C THR A 53 2.61 -11.71 2.54
N TYR A 54 2.08 -12.37 1.49
CA TYR A 54 2.03 -13.83 1.43
C TYR A 54 3.43 -14.45 1.58
N PHE A 55 4.38 -14.06 0.72
CA PHE A 55 5.74 -14.63 0.75
C PHE A 55 6.47 -14.29 2.05
N LEU A 56 6.28 -13.09 2.58
CA LEU A 56 6.88 -12.66 3.84
C LEU A 56 6.42 -13.53 5.01
N ILE A 57 5.10 -13.67 5.19
CA ILE A 57 4.51 -14.47 6.26
C ILE A 57 4.82 -15.95 6.04
N PHE A 58 4.76 -16.42 4.79
CA PHE A 58 5.08 -17.80 4.46
C PHE A 58 6.52 -18.16 4.86
N ALA A 59 7.51 -17.38 4.43
CA ALA A 59 8.92 -17.63 4.76
C ALA A 59 9.20 -17.50 6.26
N GLY A 60 8.72 -16.41 6.87
CA GLY A 60 8.94 -16.11 8.29
C GLY A 60 8.32 -17.18 9.20
N CYS A 61 7.03 -17.45 9.06
CA CYS A 61 6.34 -18.43 9.90
C CYS A 61 6.74 -19.88 9.57
N SER A 62 7.08 -20.22 8.32
CA SER A 62 7.63 -21.55 7.99
C SER A 62 8.96 -21.79 8.68
N SER A 63 9.83 -20.77 8.80
CA SER A 63 11.10 -20.92 9.55
C SER A 63 10.87 -21.29 11.01
N VAL A 64 9.82 -20.73 11.63
CA VAL A 64 9.41 -21.06 13.01
C VAL A 64 8.82 -22.47 13.06
N ALA A 65 7.94 -22.83 12.13
CA ALA A 65 7.33 -24.16 12.05
C ALA A 65 8.39 -25.26 11.88
N VAL A 66 9.35 -25.07 10.98
CA VAL A 66 10.51 -25.96 10.80
C VAL A 66 11.34 -26.04 12.08
N ASN A 67 11.60 -24.91 12.73
CA ASN A 67 12.37 -24.91 13.98
C ASN A 67 11.67 -25.71 15.11
N LEU A 68 10.34 -25.72 15.15
CA LEU A 68 9.57 -26.49 16.13
C LEU A 68 9.54 -27.99 15.80
N ASN A 69 9.48 -28.36 14.52
CA ASN A 69 9.37 -29.76 14.08
C ASN A 69 10.71 -30.51 14.01
N PHE A 70 11.84 -29.80 13.89
CA PHE A 70 13.17 -30.40 13.71
C PHE A 70 14.12 -30.02 14.86
N ASP A 71 13.72 -30.21 16.12
CA ASP A 71 14.56 -30.07 17.32
C ASP A 71 15.38 -28.75 17.40
N LYS A 72 14.78 -27.63 17.00
CA LYS A 72 15.39 -26.28 17.07
C LYS A 72 16.66 -26.07 16.23
N VAL A 73 16.83 -26.80 15.12
CA VAL A 73 17.99 -26.69 14.23
C VAL A 73 18.18 -25.27 13.64
N VAL A 74 17.11 -24.50 13.42
CA VAL A 74 17.20 -23.14 12.84
C VAL A 74 17.72 -22.13 13.87
N THR A 75 17.37 -22.29 15.14
CA THR A 75 17.64 -21.38 16.26
C THR A 75 17.08 -19.96 16.05
N LEU A 76 17.06 -19.14 17.12
CA LEU A 76 16.52 -17.78 17.06
C LEU A 76 17.24 -16.88 16.04
N PRO A 77 18.58 -16.88 15.92
CA PRO A 77 19.27 -16.11 14.88
C PRO A 77 18.88 -16.50 13.45
N GLY A 78 18.67 -17.78 13.16
CA GLY A 78 18.28 -18.25 11.82
C GLY A 78 16.88 -17.77 11.42
N ILE A 79 15.94 -17.75 12.38
CA ILE A 79 14.60 -17.19 12.20
C ILE A 79 14.72 -15.68 11.89
N SER A 80 15.49 -14.93 12.69
CA SER A 80 15.69 -13.49 12.49
C SER A 80 16.28 -13.15 11.12
N ILE A 81 17.28 -13.92 10.67
CA ILE A 81 17.89 -13.75 9.34
C ILE A 81 16.88 -14.04 8.24
N THR A 82 16.04 -15.07 8.38
CA THR A 82 15.01 -15.41 7.40
C THR A 82 14.01 -14.27 7.22
N TRP A 83 13.52 -13.69 8.33
CA TRP A 83 12.65 -12.52 8.28
C TRP A 83 13.34 -11.33 7.59
N GLY A 84 14.57 -10.99 7.99
CA GLY A 84 15.30 -9.86 7.42
C GLY A 84 15.58 -10.00 5.92
N LEU A 85 16.06 -11.17 5.50
CA LEU A 85 16.35 -11.45 4.09
C LEU A 85 15.07 -11.53 3.24
N ALA A 86 14.00 -12.13 3.76
CA ALA A 86 12.72 -12.18 3.04
C ALA A 86 12.19 -10.77 2.78
N VAL A 87 12.17 -9.90 3.79
CA VAL A 87 11.77 -8.49 3.62
C VAL A 87 12.67 -7.80 2.60
N MET A 88 14.00 -7.95 2.70
CA MET A 88 14.96 -7.34 1.77
C MET A 88 14.67 -7.73 0.31
N VAL A 89 14.54 -9.03 0.04
CA VAL A 89 14.30 -9.54 -1.32
C VAL A 89 12.97 -9.02 -1.86
N LEU A 90 11.91 -8.99 -1.05
CA LEU A 90 10.61 -8.51 -1.47
C LEU A 90 10.60 -6.99 -1.72
N VAL A 91 11.27 -6.21 -0.88
CA VAL A 91 11.41 -4.76 -1.07
C VAL A 91 12.16 -4.47 -2.38
N TYR A 92 13.26 -5.17 -2.66
CA TYR A 92 13.96 -4.98 -3.94
C TYR A 92 13.15 -5.46 -5.15
N SER A 93 12.37 -6.53 -5.00
CA SER A 93 11.64 -7.13 -6.12
C SER A 93 10.39 -6.33 -6.49
N VAL A 94 9.57 -5.91 -5.51
CA VAL A 94 8.26 -5.27 -5.79
C VAL A 94 8.07 -3.92 -5.09
N GLY A 95 9.09 -3.38 -4.42
CA GLY A 95 9.03 -2.07 -3.78
C GLY A 95 8.78 -0.92 -4.77
N HIS A 96 9.30 -1.03 -6.00
CA HIS A 96 9.02 -0.06 -7.07
C HIS A 96 7.56 -0.11 -7.56
N ILE A 97 6.84 -1.20 -7.29
CA ILE A 97 5.45 -1.39 -7.69
C ILE A 97 4.52 -0.82 -6.62
N SER A 98 4.55 -1.37 -5.40
CA SER A 98 3.59 -1.04 -4.32
C SER A 98 4.09 -0.06 -3.26
N GLY A 99 5.40 0.19 -3.18
CA GLY A 99 6.06 0.78 -2.02
C GLY A 99 6.48 -0.26 -0.97
N ALA A 100 6.18 -1.55 -1.19
CA ALA A 100 6.53 -2.67 -0.32
C ALA A 100 6.18 -2.45 1.16
N HIS A 101 4.91 -2.14 1.44
CA HIS A 101 4.50 -1.93 2.82
C HIS A 101 4.39 -3.28 3.56
N PHE A 102 3.71 -4.25 2.93
CA PHE A 102 3.45 -5.62 3.39
C PHE A 102 2.90 -5.77 4.81
N ASN A 103 2.55 -4.67 5.46
CA ASN A 103 2.21 -4.57 6.86
C ASN A 103 1.26 -3.38 7.09
N PRO A 104 0.15 -3.59 7.80
CA PRO A 104 -0.79 -2.53 8.15
C PRO A 104 -0.16 -1.37 8.94
N ALA A 105 0.74 -1.65 9.88
CA ALA A 105 1.42 -0.64 10.69
C ALA A 105 2.33 0.26 9.83
N VAL A 106 3.05 -0.34 8.87
CA VAL A 106 3.88 0.39 7.91
C VAL A 106 3.01 1.27 7.02
N THR A 107 1.91 0.73 6.51
CA THR A 107 0.95 1.46 5.68
C THR A 107 0.38 2.67 6.41
N LEU A 108 0.04 2.50 7.69
CA LEU A 108 -0.45 3.57 8.54
C LEU A 108 0.63 4.62 8.81
N ALA A 109 1.87 4.20 9.11
CA ALA A 109 2.99 5.12 9.33
C ALA A 109 3.27 5.99 8.08
N PHE A 110 3.20 5.42 6.88
CA PHE A 110 3.38 6.19 5.64
C PHE A 110 2.23 7.16 5.43
N ALA A 111 1.01 6.79 5.80
CA ALA A 111 -0.15 7.68 5.72
C ALA A 111 -0.04 8.86 6.71
N THR A 112 0.39 8.61 7.95
CA THR A 112 0.61 9.67 8.95
C THR A 112 1.76 10.60 8.57
N CYS A 113 2.81 10.07 7.96
CA CYS A 113 3.91 10.87 7.38
C CYS A 113 3.54 11.59 6.07
N LYS A 114 2.27 11.56 5.63
CA LYS A 114 1.79 12.14 4.35
C LYS A 114 2.53 11.62 3.11
N ARG A 115 3.15 10.45 3.20
CA ARG A 115 3.84 9.75 2.10
C ARG A 115 2.91 8.79 1.35
N PHE A 116 1.75 8.48 1.91
CA PHE A 116 0.76 7.59 1.29
C PHE A 116 -0.68 8.14 1.46
N PRO A 117 -1.54 8.08 0.42
CA PRO A 117 -2.90 8.62 0.51
C PRO A 117 -3.79 7.79 1.43
N TRP A 118 -4.39 8.45 2.43
CA TRP A 118 -5.29 7.84 3.41
C TRP A 118 -6.44 7.02 2.79
N LYS A 119 -6.93 7.42 1.62
CA LYS A 119 -8.01 6.71 0.90
C LYS A 119 -7.60 5.29 0.44
N GLN A 120 -6.31 5.03 0.25
CA GLN A 120 -5.80 3.72 -0.21
C GLN A 120 -5.45 2.78 0.96
N VAL A 121 -5.33 3.31 2.19
CA VAL A 121 -4.95 2.53 3.37
C VAL A 121 -5.87 1.34 3.61
N PRO A 122 -7.21 1.46 3.60
CA PRO A 122 -8.08 0.32 3.87
C PRO A 122 -7.91 -0.81 2.84
N ALA A 123 -7.69 -0.47 1.56
CA ALA A 123 -7.48 -1.45 0.50
C ALA A 123 -6.15 -2.20 0.67
N TYR A 124 -5.07 -1.49 1.02
CA TYR A 124 -3.77 -2.09 1.33
C TYR A 124 -3.86 -3.02 2.54
N VAL A 125 -4.48 -2.56 3.63
CA VAL A 125 -4.65 -3.36 4.86
C VAL A 125 -5.45 -4.63 4.57
N ALA A 126 -6.55 -4.52 3.82
CA ALA A 126 -7.33 -5.70 3.42
C ALA A 126 -6.50 -6.70 2.60
N CYS A 127 -5.73 -6.21 1.63
CA CYS A 127 -4.84 -7.03 0.80
C CYS A 127 -3.75 -7.73 1.62
N GLN A 128 -3.12 -7.02 2.56
CA GLN A 128 -2.11 -7.57 3.45
C GLN A 128 -2.70 -8.67 4.36
N VAL A 129 -3.89 -8.44 4.92
CA VAL A 129 -4.60 -9.45 5.75
C VAL A 129 -4.94 -10.69 4.93
N ILE A 130 -5.41 -10.51 3.68
CA ILE A 130 -5.69 -11.63 2.77
C ILE A 130 -4.41 -12.41 2.49
N GLY A 131 -3.32 -11.74 2.11
CA GLY A 131 -2.02 -12.38 1.85
C GLY A 131 -1.50 -13.17 3.05
N ALA A 132 -1.56 -12.58 4.25
CA ALA A 132 -1.16 -13.24 5.49
C ALA A 132 -2.01 -14.47 5.81
N THR A 133 -3.32 -14.38 5.59
CA THR A 133 -4.26 -15.49 5.82
C THR A 133 -4.02 -16.65 4.86
N LEU A 134 -3.77 -16.35 3.58
CA LEU A 134 -3.40 -17.36 2.58
C LEU A 134 -2.08 -18.06 2.93
N ALA A 135 -1.09 -17.31 3.42
CA ALA A 135 0.19 -17.85 3.85
C ALA A 135 0.03 -18.78 5.06
N ALA A 136 -0.70 -18.33 6.09
CA ALA A 136 -1.02 -19.13 7.26
C ALA A 136 -1.78 -20.43 6.90
N GLY A 137 -2.75 -20.32 5.98
CA GLY A 137 -3.47 -21.49 5.43
C GLY A 137 -2.54 -22.46 4.71
N THR A 138 -1.60 -21.96 3.90
CA THR A 138 -0.61 -22.79 3.20
C THR A 138 0.30 -23.52 4.19
N ILE A 139 0.82 -22.82 5.20
CA ILE A 139 1.65 -23.42 6.26
C ILE A 139 0.87 -24.53 6.97
N ARG A 140 -0.38 -24.28 7.36
CA ARG A 140 -1.22 -25.27 8.03
C ARG A 140 -1.39 -26.56 7.19
N LEU A 141 -1.52 -26.42 5.87
CA LEU A 141 -1.63 -27.56 4.95
C LEU A 141 -0.30 -28.31 4.81
N LEU A 142 0.83 -27.60 4.73
CA LEU A 142 2.15 -28.21 4.53
C LEU A 142 2.66 -28.96 5.78
N PHE A 143 2.45 -28.40 6.97
CA PHE A 143 2.92 -28.98 8.23
C PHE A 143 1.88 -29.86 8.93
N GLN A 144 0.86 -30.33 8.19
CA GLN A 144 -0.14 -31.30 8.63
C GLN A 144 -0.76 -31.00 10.01
N GLY A 145 -1.24 -29.77 10.19
CA GLY A 145 -2.27 -29.48 11.18
C GLY A 145 -1.96 -29.82 12.64
N ASP A 146 -0.71 -29.98 13.08
CA ASP A 146 -0.38 -29.95 14.51
C ASP A 146 -0.83 -28.59 15.06
N GLN A 147 -1.99 -28.59 15.72
CA GLN A 147 -2.71 -27.38 16.13
C GLN A 147 -1.98 -26.61 17.24
N ASP A 148 -0.92 -27.20 17.80
CA ASP A 148 -0.23 -26.70 18.99
C ASP A 148 0.95 -25.77 18.67
N HIS A 149 1.34 -25.64 17.39
CA HIS A 149 2.46 -24.79 16.98
C HIS A 149 1.98 -23.41 16.51
N PHE A 150 1.83 -22.48 17.47
CA PHE A 150 1.60 -21.08 17.16
C PHE A 150 2.90 -20.44 16.64
N THR A 151 2.93 -20.09 15.35
CA THR A 151 4.10 -19.45 14.69
C THR A 151 4.14 -17.93 14.85
N GLY A 152 3.23 -17.36 15.65
CA GLY A 152 3.20 -15.94 15.97
C GLY A 152 3.95 -15.62 17.27
N THR A 153 4.00 -14.34 17.62
CA THR A 153 4.67 -13.87 18.84
C THR A 153 3.91 -14.32 20.08
N MET A 154 4.54 -15.16 20.92
CA MET A 154 4.00 -15.54 22.23
C MET A 154 4.58 -14.64 23.33
N PRO A 155 3.76 -14.20 24.31
CA PRO A 155 4.27 -13.44 25.44
C PRO A 155 5.22 -14.31 26.28
N ALA A 156 6.45 -13.85 26.44
CA ALA A 156 7.47 -14.56 27.23
C ALA A 156 7.39 -14.26 28.74
N GLY A 157 6.59 -13.27 29.14
CA GLY A 157 6.48 -12.79 30.52
C GLY A 157 5.12 -12.17 30.81
N THR A 158 5.08 -11.18 31.70
CA THR A 158 3.82 -10.49 32.04
C THR A 158 3.25 -9.74 30.84
N ASN A 159 1.93 -9.52 30.84
CA ASN A 159 1.26 -8.71 29.81
C ASN A 159 1.89 -7.32 29.66
N LEU A 160 2.26 -6.69 30.77
CA LEU A 160 2.90 -5.38 30.77
C LEU A 160 4.30 -5.41 30.15
N GLN A 161 5.11 -6.41 30.49
CA GLN A 161 6.45 -6.56 29.90
C GLN A 161 6.36 -6.80 28.39
N SER A 162 5.47 -7.68 27.95
CA SER A 162 5.28 -7.97 26.52
C SER A 162 4.80 -6.74 25.77
N PHE A 163 3.89 -5.96 26.36
CA PHE A 163 3.43 -4.68 25.81
C PHE A 163 4.57 -3.67 25.64
N VAL A 164 5.43 -3.50 26.65
CA VAL A 164 6.56 -2.57 26.60
C VAL A 164 7.56 -2.99 25.52
N VAL A 165 7.88 -4.29 25.43
CA VAL A 165 8.79 -4.82 24.41
C VAL A 165 8.21 -4.63 23.00
N GLU A 166 6.95 -4.96 22.78
CA GLU A 166 6.26 -4.78 21.49
C GLU A 166 6.26 -3.31 21.06
N PHE A 167 6.01 -2.40 22.02
CA PHE A 167 6.04 -0.96 21.77
C PHE A 167 7.43 -0.49 21.33
N ILE A 168 8.48 -0.89 22.04
CA ILE A 168 9.86 -0.52 21.71
C ILE A 168 10.28 -1.06 20.34
N ILE A 169 9.99 -2.34 20.06
CA ILE A 169 10.34 -2.99 18.78
C ILE A 169 9.57 -2.33 17.63
N THR A 170 8.27 -2.06 17.80
CA THR A 170 7.46 -1.40 16.78
C THR A 170 7.93 0.02 16.52
N PHE A 171 8.26 0.78 17.58
CA PHE A 171 8.83 2.11 17.45
C PHE A 171 10.14 2.08 16.64
N TYR A 172 11.05 1.16 16.97
CA TYR A 172 12.32 1.01 16.29
C TYR A 172 12.14 0.63 14.81
N LEU A 173 11.26 -0.34 14.52
CA LEU A 173 10.92 -0.74 13.17
C LEU A 173 10.34 0.43 12.37
N MET A 174 9.35 1.15 12.90
CA MET A 174 8.75 2.29 12.21
C MET A 174 9.73 3.46 12.03
N PHE A 175 10.60 3.71 13.00
CA PHE A 175 11.65 4.71 12.91
C PHE A 175 12.62 4.40 11.76
N ILE A 176 13.11 3.16 11.68
CA ILE A 176 14.00 2.72 10.60
C ILE A 176 13.31 2.82 9.25
N ILE A 177 12.10 2.28 9.11
CA ILE A 177 11.40 2.28 7.83
C ILE A 177 11.11 3.71 7.37
N SER A 178 10.68 4.59 8.28
CA SER A 178 10.47 6.01 7.96
C SER A 178 11.79 6.69 7.58
N GLY A 179 12.89 6.42 8.29
CA GLY A 179 14.21 6.96 7.96
C GLY A 179 14.69 6.53 6.57
N VAL A 180 14.59 5.24 6.23
CA VAL A 180 15.00 4.71 4.92
C VAL A 180 14.09 5.21 3.81
N ALA A 181 12.77 5.25 4.03
CA ALA A 181 11.80 5.66 3.02
C ALA A 181 11.76 7.18 2.78
N THR A 182 12.35 7.98 3.68
CA THR A 182 12.43 9.44 3.54
C THR A 182 13.75 9.94 2.99
N ASP A 183 14.76 9.07 2.83
CA ASP A 183 16.04 9.45 2.24
C ASP A 183 15.88 9.72 0.73
N ASN A 184 15.96 10.99 0.36
CA ASN A 184 15.77 11.49 -1.01
C ASN A 184 17.11 11.66 -1.77
N ARG A 185 18.14 10.85 -1.47
CA ARG A 185 19.48 10.98 -2.10
C ARG A 185 19.59 10.56 -3.56
N ALA A 186 18.48 10.30 -4.27
CA ALA A 186 18.51 10.08 -5.72
C ALA A 186 17.34 10.75 -6.45
N VAL A 187 17.46 12.07 -6.65
CA VAL A 187 16.95 12.71 -7.87
C VAL A 187 18.15 13.34 -8.55
N SER A 188 18.69 12.67 -9.57
CA SER A 188 19.65 13.28 -10.47
C SER A 188 18.95 14.38 -11.24
N SER A 189 19.37 15.61 -11.03
CA SER A 189 19.03 16.77 -11.84
C SER A 189 19.33 16.49 -13.31
N TYR A 190 18.31 16.25 -14.13
CA TYR A 190 18.40 16.52 -15.56
C TYR A 190 17.60 17.79 -15.84
N SER A 191 18.21 18.93 -15.47
CA SER A 191 17.97 20.17 -16.19
C SER A 191 18.35 19.92 -17.64
N TYR A 192 17.38 19.92 -18.53
CA TYR A 192 17.64 20.25 -19.93
C TYR A 192 17.70 21.79 -20.01
N PRO A 193 18.88 22.41 -20.19
CA PRO A 193 18.94 23.80 -20.60
C PRO A 193 18.45 23.89 -22.06
N ASN A 194 17.48 24.77 -22.27
CA ASN A 194 16.97 25.18 -23.57
C ASN A 194 18.11 25.43 -24.58
N ARG A 195 17.98 24.86 -25.78
CA ARG A 195 18.55 25.41 -27.01
C ARG A 195 17.44 25.54 -28.03
#